data_AF-A0A3C0T3J3-F1
#
_entry.id   AF-A0A3C0T3J3-F1
#
_cell.length_a   1.000
_cell.length_b   1.000
_cell.length_c   1.000
_cell.angle_alpha   90.00
_cell.angle_beta   90.00
_cell.angle_gamma   90.00
#
_symmetry.space_group_name_H-M   'P 1'
#
loop_
_entity.id
_entity.type
_entity.pdbx_description
1 polymer ?
#
loop_
_entity_poly.entity_id
_entity_poly.type
_entity_poly.pdbx_seq_one_letter_code
_entity_poly.pdbx_strand_id
1 'polypeptide(L)'
;YATSFDDIVIDSAGYIYAAGYKFDTPASDFGGPIATGTFGGNNALIVKYDPAGAPQWAKSPTTGSNISYFNSITVDNSGNIFAAGYQFGNALYEYTAGGASATGQVAAQNNAVLVKYDSSGTSIWAKVPDSGTTPTEFRGISTDGTDLWISGYQESSDTFTYDTDVTVTGINAGDNAVILKYDADGNGIWGKAATAAGGPGWFYSLTVTSDNVYAAGYQNNTGDFTYGINESSNDVSAVGVNSGLNSVIVKYVK
;
A
#
# COMPACT_ATOMS: atom_id res chain seq x y z
N TYR A 1 -21.61 8.94 6.33
CA TYR A 1 -20.62 8.53 7.34
C TYR A 1 -20.62 7.02 7.33
N ALA A 2 -19.58 6.40 6.78
CA ALA A 2 -19.59 4.97 6.51
C ALA A 2 -18.18 4.41 6.70
N THR A 3 -18.11 3.25 7.35
CA THR A 3 -17.03 2.30 7.17
C THR A 3 -17.05 1.83 5.71
N SER A 4 -15.88 1.79 5.07
CA SER A 4 -15.70 1.31 3.71
C SER A 4 -14.64 0.22 3.69
N PHE A 5 -14.82 -0.75 2.80
CA PHE A 5 -13.77 -1.67 2.39
C PHE A 5 -13.36 -1.31 0.97
N ASP A 6 -12.06 -1.12 0.80
CA ASP A 6 -11.45 -0.72 -0.46
C ASP A 6 -10.83 -1.91 -1.20
N ASP A 7 -10.55 -3.01 -0.47
CA ASP A 7 -10.01 -4.25 -1.05
C ASP A 7 -10.41 -5.51 -0.24
N ILE A 8 -10.36 -6.67 -0.90
CA ILE A 8 -10.72 -7.97 -0.33
C ILE A 8 -9.86 -9.10 -0.90
N VAL A 9 -9.41 -10.02 -0.04
CA VAL A 9 -8.67 -11.22 -0.43
C VAL A 9 -9.20 -12.46 0.28
N ILE A 10 -9.03 -13.62 -0.34
CA ILE A 10 -9.43 -14.92 0.21
C ILE A 10 -8.19 -15.81 0.27
N ASP A 11 -7.95 -16.44 1.43
CA ASP A 11 -6.85 -17.40 1.57
C ASP A 11 -7.22 -18.80 1.04
N SER A 12 -6.24 -19.71 1.02
CA SER A 12 -6.41 -21.08 0.52
C SER A 12 -7.39 -21.93 1.36
N ALA A 13 -7.67 -21.54 2.60
CA ALA A 13 -8.66 -22.17 3.47
C ALA A 13 -10.07 -21.55 3.32
N GLY A 14 -10.20 -20.49 2.50
CA GLY A 14 -11.46 -19.80 2.24
C GLY A 14 -11.79 -18.71 3.24
N TYR A 15 -10.88 -18.36 4.18
CA TYR A 15 -11.10 -17.18 5.02
C TYR A 15 -10.94 -15.91 4.19
N ILE A 16 -11.77 -14.93 4.51
CA ILE A 16 -11.89 -13.68 3.76
C ILE A 16 -11.32 -12.57 4.61
N TYR A 17 -10.54 -11.68 4.00
CA TYR A 17 -9.95 -10.52 4.66
C TYR A 17 -10.32 -9.28 3.85
N ALA A 18 -10.96 -8.32 4.48
CA ALA A 18 -11.34 -7.05 3.87
C ALA A 18 -10.60 -5.90 4.55
N ALA A 19 -10.06 -4.98 3.77
CA ALA A 19 -9.32 -3.82 4.25
C ALA A 19 -9.94 -2.52 3.75
N GLY A 20 -9.76 -1.45 4.52
CA GLY A 20 -10.32 -0.15 4.23
C GLY A 20 -10.18 0.79 5.42
N TYR A 21 -11.29 1.43 5.78
CA TYR A 21 -11.36 2.33 6.92
C TYR A 21 -12.70 2.27 7.65
N LYS A 22 -12.67 2.51 8.95
CA LYS A 22 -13.85 2.79 9.77
C LYS A 22 -13.99 4.28 10.07
N PHE A 23 -15.21 4.77 9.89
CA PHE A 23 -15.63 6.09 10.39
C PHE A 23 -16.54 5.86 11.59
N ASP A 24 -16.00 5.94 12.80
CA ASP A 24 -16.74 6.20 14.04
C ASP A 24 -15.78 6.14 15.25
N THR A 25 -16.02 6.97 16.25
CA THR A 25 -15.44 6.80 17.59
C THR A 25 -16.58 6.55 18.57
N PRO A 26 -16.50 5.49 19.40
CA PRO A 26 -15.29 4.71 19.73
C PRO A 26 -15.11 3.39 18.97
N ALA A 27 -16.15 2.87 18.30
CA ALA A 27 -16.18 1.47 17.88
C ALA A 27 -17.09 1.21 16.67
N SER A 28 -16.75 0.20 15.86
CA SER A 28 -17.61 -0.35 14.81
C SER A 28 -17.82 -1.85 15.06
N ASP A 29 -19.08 -2.28 15.13
CA ASP A 29 -19.49 -3.69 15.31
C ASP A 29 -19.73 -4.34 13.94
N PHE A 30 -19.10 -5.49 13.71
CA PHE A 30 -19.21 -6.26 12.46
C PHE A 30 -20.13 -7.48 12.58
N GLY A 31 -20.92 -7.58 13.65
CA GLY A 31 -21.75 -8.74 13.97
C GLY A 31 -21.13 -9.62 15.06
N GLY A 32 -20.48 -8.99 16.04
CA GLY A 32 -19.79 -9.66 17.14
C GLY A 32 -18.42 -9.02 17.38
N PRO A 33 -17.44 -9.20 16.49
CA PRO A 33 -16.16 -8.51 16.59
C PRO A 33 -16.31 -7.00 16.48
N ILE A 34 -15.64 -6.29 17.38
CA ILE A 34 -15.66 -4.83 17.45
C ILE A 34 -14.26 -4.30 17.12
N ALA A 35 -14.16 -3.41 16.12
CA ALA A 35 -12.95 -2.62 15.89
C ALA A 35 -13.07 -1.26 16.58
N THR A 36 -12.14 -0.97 17.48
CA THR A 36 -12.01 0.34 18.12
C THR A 36 -11.01 1.19 17.36
N GLY A 37 -11.22 2.51 17.29
CA GLY A 37 -10.23 3.46 16.77
C GLY A 37 -10.11 4.69 17.66
N THR A 38 -8.98 5.37 17.58
CA THR A 38 -8.66 6.51 18.46
C THR A 38 -8.97 7.86 17.85
N PHE A 39 -8.99 7.97 16.52
CA PHE A 39 -9.24 9.24 15.83
C PHE A 39 -10.72 9.38 15.45
N GLY A 40 -11.28 10.56 15.68
CA GLY A 40 -12.69 10.91 15.38
C GLY A 40 -13.05 10.94 13.88
N GLY A 41 -12.09 10.65 13.00
CA GLY A 41 -12.30 10.48 11.56
C GLY A 41 -12.00 9.05 11.10
N ASN A 42 -11.38 8.93 9.93
CA ASN A 42 -11.10 7.63 9.33
C ASN A 42 -9.91 6.95 10.01
N ASN A 43 -10.11 5.71 10.43
CA ASN A 43 -9.06 4.86 10.98
C ASN A 43 -8.95 3.62 10.08
N ALA A 44 -7.72 3.22 9.75
CA ALA A 44 -7.48 2.03 8.95
C ALA A 44 -8.15 0.81 9.59
N LEU A 45 -8.65 -0.10 8.77
CA LEU A 45 -9.44 -1.24 9.22
C LEU A 45 -9.07 -2.50 8.45
N ILE A 46 -9.00 -3.63 9.16
CA ILE A 46 -9.01 -4.97 8.59
C ILE A 46 -10.05 -5.81 9.32
N VAL A 47 -10.85 -6.57 8.57
CA VAL A 47 -11.81 -7.53 9.13
C VAL A 47 -11.60 -8.89 8.49
N LYS A 48 -11.53 -9.93 9.33
CA LYS A 48 -11.49 -11.33 8.88
C LYS A 48 -12.86 -11.97 9.03
N TYR A 49 -13.25 -12.74 8.04
CA TYR A 49 -14.45 -13.57 8.04
C TYR A 49 -14.09 -15.03 7.77
N ASP A 50 -14.90 -15.95 8.27
CA ASP A 50 -14.80 -17.37 7.91
C ASP A 50 -15.39 -17.65 6.51
N PRO A 51 -15.23 -18.86 5.97
CA PRO A 51 -15.79 -19.23 4.66
C PRO A 51 -17.32 -19.14 4.56
N ALA A 52 -18.03 -19.09 5.68
CA ALA A 52 -19.48 -18.89 5.72
C ALA A 52 -19.85 -17.39 5.75
N GLY A 53 -18.87 -16.49 5.77
CA GLY A 53 -19.04 -15.04 5.84
C GLY A 53 -19.27 -14.52 7.26
N ALA A 54 -19.05 -15.32 8.30
CA ALA A 54 -19.19 -14.87 9.68
C ALA A 54 -17.91 -14.15 10.16
N PRO A 55 -18.02 -12.95 10.73
CA PRO A 55 -16.89 -12.15 11.19
C PRO A 55 -16.15 -12.87 12.33
N GLN A 56 -14.82 -12.97 12.23
CA GLN A 56 -13.96 -13.62 13.21
C GLN A 56 -13.27 -12.60 14.10
N TRP A 57 -12.71 -11.55 13.50
CA TRP A 57 -12.10 -10.44 14.21
C TRP A 57 -12.11 -9.18 13.35
N ALA A 58 -11.99 -8.01 13.99
CA ALA A 58 -11.84 -6.72 13.34
C ALA A 58 -10.73 -5.92 14.05
N LYS A 59 -9.81 -5.32 13.28
CA LYS A 59 -8.61 -4.64 13.77
C LYS A 59 -8.50 -3.25 13.17
N SER A 60 -8.14 -2.29 14.02
CA SER A 60 -7.89 -0.89 13.67
C SER A 60 -6.77 -0.37 14.57
N PRO A 61 -6.03 0.67 14.17
CA PRO A 61 -5.02 1.27 15.01
C PRO A 61 -5.55 1.62 16.40
N THR A 62 -4.78 1.27 17.43
CA THR A 62 -5.04 1.54 18.85
C THR A 62 -4.43 2.85 19.32
N THR A 63 -3.61 3.47 18.48
CA THR A 63 -3.12 4.84 18.61
C THR A 63 -3.12 5.52 17.24
N GLY A 64 -2.94 6.83 17.22
CA GLY A 64 -3.05 7.65 16.03
C GLY A 64 -3.92 8.87 16.29
N SER A 65 -3.42 10.04 15.93
CA SER A 65 -4.08 11.33 16.17
C SER A 65 -4.78 11.89 14.95
N ASN A 66 -4.72 11.19 13.81
CA ASN A 66 -5.28 11.64 12.56
C ASN A 66 -5.72 10.46 11.68
N ILE A 67 -6.06 10.78 10.44
CA ILE A 67 -6.62 9.88 9.46
C ILE A 67 -5.62 8.77 9.09
N SER A 68 -6.11 7.54 8.96
CA SER A 68 -5.38 6.40 8.39
C SER A 68 -6.31 5.54 7.54
N TYR A 69 -5.74 4.86 6.54
CA TYR A 69 -6.45 3.96 5.62
C TYR A 69 -5.58 2.79 5.20
N PHE A 70 -6.22 1.65 4.93
CA PHE A 70 -5.65 0.62 4.07
C PHE A 70 -6.38 0.62 2.74
N ASN A 71 -5.63 0.86 1.66
CA ASN A 71 -6.14 0.87 0.29
C ASN A 71 -6.17 -0.54 -0.33
N SER A 72 -5.29 -1.44 0.11
CA SER A 72 -5.17 -2.79 -0.47
C SER A 72 -4.66 -3.81 0.55
N ILE A 73 -4.99 -5.09 0.33
CA ILE A 73 -4.67 -6.21 1.21
C ILE A 73 -4.31 -7.47 0.42
N THR A 74 -3.33 -8.23 0.93
CA THR A 74 -3.02 -9.57 0.43
C THR A 74 -2.74 -10.52 1.59
N VAL A 75 -2.80 -11.82 1.33
CA VAL A 75 -2.50 -12.89 2.28
C VAL A 75 -1.53 -13.88 1.66
N ASP A 76 -0.52 -14.33 2.41
CA ASP A 76 0.40 -15.36 1.95
C ASP A 76 -0.10 -16.78 2.27
N ASN A 77 0.62 -17.79 1.79
CA ASN A 77 0.28 -19.20 2.01
C ASN A 77 0.41 -19.65 3.49
N SER A 78 1.07 -18.86 4.34
CA SER A 78 1.18 -19.10 5.78
C SER A 78 0.05 -18.41 6.56
N GLY A 79 -0.83 -17.68 5.89
CA GLY A 79 -1.89 -16.89 6.52
C GLY A 79 -1.40 -15.59 7.15
N ASN A 80 -0.21 -15.11 6.80
CA ASN A 80 0.20 -13.74 7.14
C ASN A 80 -0.54 -12.76 6.23
N ILE A 81 -0.94 -11.65 6.80
CA ILE A 81 -1.78 -10.64 6.15
C ILE A 81 -0.94 -9.39 5.97
N PHE A 82 -0.97 -8.80 4.78
CA PHE A 82 -0.23 -7.60 4.47
C PHE A 82 -1.20 -6.54 3.97
N ALA A 83 -1.24 -5.40 4.64
CA ALA A 83 -2.11 -4.29 4.30
C ALA A 83 -1.28 -3.06 3.95
N ALA A 84 -1.63 -2.41 2.84
CA ALA A 84 -0.92 -1.26 2.31
C ALA A 84 -1.87 -0.06 2.22
N GLY A 85 -1.37 1.13 2.56
CA GLY A 85 -2.17 2.34 2.58
C GLY A 85 -1.37 3.57 2.99
N TYR A 86 -1.97 4.40 3.83
CA TYR A 86 -1.29 5.57 4.39
C TYR A 86 -1.79 5.96 5.78
N GLN A 87 -0.93 6.68 6.51
CA GLN A 87 -1.26 7.40 7.73
C GLN A 87 -0.97 8.89 7.56
N PHE A 88 -1.82 9.75 8.12
CA PHE A 88 -1.63 11.20 8.07
C PHE A 88 -0.77 11.67 9.24
N GLY A 89 0.25 12.46 8.92
CA GLY A 89 1.15 13.09 9.88
C GLY A 89 2.22 12.16 10.45
N ASN A 90 2.99 12.69 11.40
CA ASN A 90 4.14 12.04 12.02
C ASN A 90 3.87 11.57 13.45
N ALA A 91 2.60 11.30 13.78
CA ALA A 91 2.27 10.62 15.03
C ALA A 91 2.61 9.13 14.92
N LEU A 92 2.82 8.49 16.08
CA LEU A 92 2.94 7.03 16.19
C LEU A 92 1.54 6.40 16.03
N TYR A 93 1.43 5.41 15.15
CA TYR A 93 0.26 4.56 14.99
C TYR A 93 0.64 3.14 15.37
N GLU A 94 -0.02 2.59 16.39
CA GLU A 94 0.09 1.20 16.81
C GLU A 94 -1.05 0.43 16.15
N TYR A 95 -0.71 -0.54 15.31
CA TYR A 95 -1.67 -1.17 14.40
C TYR A 95 -2.49 -2.30 15.03
N THR A 96 -2.10 -2.75 16.23
CA THR A 96 -2.90 -3.54 17.18
C THR A 96 -2.33 -3.39 18.59
N ALA A 97 -3.16 -3.60 19.62
CA ALA A 97 -2.76 -3.54 21.01
C ALA A 97 -1.51 -4.41 21.31
N GLY A 98 -0.39 -3.77 21.64
CA GLY A 98 0.89 -4.43 21.95
C GLY A 98 1.61 -5.02 20.73
N GLY A 99 1.17 -4.71 19.52
CA GLY A 99 1.79 -5.13 18.27
C GLY A 99 2.74 -4.08 17.69
N ALA A 100 3.01 -4.21 16.40
CA ALA A 100 3.85 -3.27 15.66
C ALA A 100 3.23 -1.88 15.51
N SER A 101 4.11 -0.89 15.41
CA SER A 101 3.77 0.52 15.24
C SER A 101 4.67 1.19 14.20
N ALA A 102 4.21 2.31 13.63
CA ALA A 102 4.99 3.14 12.72
C ALA A 102 4.73 4.64 12.92
N THR A 103 5.73 5.46 12.61
CA THR A 103 5.70 6.92 12.74
C THR A 103 6.01 7.54 11.38
N GLY A 104 5.08 8.34 10.84
CA GLY A 104 5.27 9.00 9.54
C GLY A 104 6.41 10.03 9.61
N GLN A 105 6.99 10.36 8.47
CA GLN A 105 8.07 11.35 8.38
C GLN A 105 7.54 12.77 8.16
N VAL A 106 6.42 12.91 7.46
CA VAL A 106 5.88 14.21 7.04
C VAL A 106 4.67 14.59 7.89
N ALA A 107 4.79 15.70 8.65
CA ALA A 107 3.89 16.03 9.76
C ALA A 107 2.44 16.41 9.39
N ALA A 108 2.21 16.91 8.18
CA ALA A 108 0.91 17.43 7.76
C ALA A 108 0.44 16.84 6.43
N GLN A 109 0.87 15.61 6.14
CA GLN A 109 0.67 14.96 4.85
C GLN A 109 0.51 13.45 5.00
N ASN A 110 0.17 12.78 3.90
CA ASN A 110 0.06 11.32 3.85
C ASN A 110 1.45 10.69 3.82
N ASN A 111 1.63 9.66 4.63
CA ASN A 111 2.82 8.84 4.68
C ASN A 111 2.39 7.41 4.33
N ALA A 112 2.95 6.84 3.28
CA ALA A 112 2.68 5.47 2.88
C ALA A 112 3.00 4.53 4.04
N VAL A 113 2.16 3.52 4.23
CA VAL A 113 2.36 2.52 5.28
C VAL A 113 2.08 1.11 4.76
N LEU A 114 2.94 0.17 5.13
CA LEU A 114 2.81 -1.26 4.90
C LEU A 114 2.86 -1.97 6.24
N VAL A 115 1.88 -2.83 6.52
CA VAL A 115 1.76 -3.52 7.81
C VAL A 115 1.56 -5.01 7.59
N LYS A 116 2.34 -5.83 8.29
CA LYS A 116 2.13 -7.27 8.38
C LYS A 116 1.40 -7.63 9.67
N TYR A 117 0.46 -8.54 9.55
CA TYR A 117 -0.25 -9.17 10.67
C TYR A 117 -0.11 -10.68 10.60
N ASP A 118 -0.15 -11.33 11.75
CA ASP A 118 -0.37 -12.78 11.81
C ASP A 118 -1.84 -13.15 11.50
N SER A 119 -2.13 -14.45 11.42
CA SER A 119 -3.47 -14.97 11.13
C SER A 119 -4.53 -14.69 12.22
N SER A 120 -4.09 -14.29 13.42
CA SER A 120 -4.92 -13.82 14.54
C SER A 120 -5.21 -12.31 14.47
N GLY A 121 -4.59 -11.62 13.52
CA GLY A 121 -4.69 -10.20 13.31
C GLY A 121 -3.83 -9.37 14.27
N THR A 122 -2.78 -9.93 14.86
CA THR A 122 -1.78 -9.16 15.64
C THR A 122 -0.73 -8.61 14.69
N SER A 123 -0.44 -7.31 14.75
CA SER A 123 0.57 -6.69 13.87
C SER A 123 1.98 -7.12 14.27
N ILE A 124 2.74 -7.63 13.30
CA ILE A 124 4.11 -8.16 13.46
C ILE A 124 5.15 -7.08 13.19
N TRP A 125 5.00 -6.35 12.08
CA TRP A 125 5.81 -5.20 11.73
C TRP A 125 4.98 -4.18 10.96
N ALA A 126 5.42 -2.91 11.00
CA ALA A 126 4.84 -1.81 10.25
C ALA A 126 5.98 -0.95 9.68
N LYS A 127 5.86 -0.57 8.42
CA LYS A 127 6.90 0.14 7.65
C LYS A 127 6.31 1.39 7.01
N VAL A 128 7.05 2.48 7.10
CA VAL A 128 6.83 3.72 6.34
C VAL A 128 8.16 4.06 5.63
N PRO A 129 8.19 4.94 4.62
CA PRO A 129 9.45 5.44 4.09
C PRO A 129 10.34 6.04 5.19
N ASP A 130 11.62 5.69 5.19
CA ASP A 130 12.63 6.18 6.15
C ASP A 130 12.98 7.65 5.91
N SER A 131 12.79 8.13 4.68
CA SER A 131 13.00 9.53 4.32
C SER A 131 12.00 9.99 3.25
N GLY A 132 11.80 11.31 3.19
CA GLY A 132 10.85 11.94 2.29
C GLY A 132 10.39 13.30 2.83
N THR A 133 10.04 14.22 1.92
CA THR A 133 9.66 15.60 2.27
C THR A 133 8.21 15.92 1.90
N THR A 134 7.59 15.07 1.10
CA THR A 134 6.26 15.26 0.48
C THR A 134 5.43 13.98 0.59
N PRO A 135 4.12 14.00 0.22
CA PRO A 135 3.23 12.87 0.47
C PRO A 135 3.64 11.62 -0.29
N THR A 136 3.40 10.48 0.35
CA THR A 136 3.49 9.15 -0.25
C THR A 136 2.24 8.37 0.09
N GLU A 137 1.80 7.49 -0.81
CA GLU A 137 0.77 6.51 -0.49
C GLU A 137 1.01 5.20 -1.22
N PHE A 138 0.75 4.10 -0.53
CA PHE A 138 0.58 2.80 -1.17
C PHE A 138 -0.88 2.58 -1.51
N ARG A 139 -1.13 2.13 -2.74
CA ARG A 139 -2.46 1.96 -3.32
C ARG A 139 -2.78 0.50 -3.66
N GLY A 140 -1.76 -0.28 -4.02
CA GLY A 140 -1.92 -1.70 -4.35
C GLY A 140 -0.84 -2.54 -3.68
N ILE A 141 -1.20 -3.75 -3.27
CA ILE A 141 -0.26 -4.79 -2.83
C ILE A 141 -0.67 -6.16 -3.36
N SER A 142 0.31 -6.99 -3.70
CA SER A 142 0.10 -8.40 -4.04
C SER A 142 1.35 -9.20 -3.69
N THR A 143 1.19 -10.52 -3.56
CA THR A 143 2.29 -11.44 -3.25
C THR A 143 2.32 -12.60 -4.24
N ASP A 144 3.50 -13.15 -4.47
CA ASP A 144 3.69 -14.44 -5.15
C ASP A 144 3.95 -15.60 -4.19
N GLY A 145 3.74 -15.36 -2.89
CA GLY A 145 4.02 -16.31 -1.81
C GLY A 145 5.45 -16.25 -1.27
N THR A 146 6.35 -15.52 -1.92
CA THR A 146 7.73 -15.29 -1.44
C THR A 146 7.96 -13.80 -1.17
N ASP A 147 7.63 -12.97 -2.15
CA ASP A 147 7.86 -11.55 -2.14
C ASP A 147 6.55 -10.77 -2.14
N LEU A 148 6.62 -9.53 -1.69
CA LEU A 148 5.56 -8.53 -1.76
C LEU A 148 5.89 -7.54 -2.85
N TRP A 149 4.87 -7.18 -3.62
CA TRP A 149 4.92 -6.15 -4.65
C TRP A 149 3.95 -5.07 -4.25
N ILE A 150 4.41 -3.83 -4.20
CA ILE A 150 3.63 -2.68 -3.76
C ILE A 150 3.65 -1.61 -4.84
N SER A 151 2.50 -1.00 -5.10
CA SER A 151 2.36 0.12 -6.02
C SER A 151 1.75 1.33 -5.34
N GLY A 152 2.07 2.52 -5.83
CA GLY A 152 1.48 3.75 -5.33
C GLY A 152 2.09 4.97 -6.00
N TYR A 153 2.31 6.02 -5.20
CA TYR A 153 3.01 7.21 -5.66
C TYR A 153 3.84 7.88 -4.56
N GLN A 154 4.81 8.69 -5.01
CA GLN A 154 5.46 9.72 -4.21
C GLN A 154 5.32 11.07 -4.91
N GLU A 155 4.99 12.13 -4.19
CA GLU A 155 5.06 13.48 -4.75
C GLU A 155 6.50 13.98 -4.70
N SER A 156 6.89 14.83 -5.64
CA SER A 156 8.23 15.42 -5.84
C SER A 156 9.24 14.58 -6.62
N SER A 157 10.22 15.29 -7.18
CA SER A 157 11.38 14.72 -7.86
C SER A 157 12.52 14.36 -6.90
N ASP A 158 12.30 14.45 -5.59
CA ASP A 158 13.30 14.11 -4.59
C ASP A 158 13.52 12.59 -4.53
N THR A 159 14.62 12.20 -3.88
CA THR A 159 14.91 10.80 -3.58
C THR A 159 14.36 10.43 -2.21
N PHE A 160 13.56 9.37 -2.17
CA PHE A 160 12.98 8.81 -0.95
C PHE A 160 13.69 7.49 -0.63
N THR A 161 13.90 7.23 0.66
CA THR A 161 14.40 5.95 1.16
C THR A 161 13.22 5.16 1.69
N TYR A 162 13.00 3.96 1.16
CA TYR A 162 11.89 3.07 1.52
C TYR A 162 12.31 1.90 2.40
N ASP A 163 13.59 1.55 2.38
CA ASP A 163 14.27 0.69 3.34
C ASP A 163 15.80 0.89 3.18
N THR A 164 16.59 0.18 3.96
CA THR A 164 18.05 0.11 3.82
C THR A 164 18.41 -0.24 2.37
N ASP A 165 19.21 0.62 1.73
CA ASP A 165 19.64 0.51 0.33
C ASP A 165 18.51 0.47 -0.73
N VAL A 166 17.27 0.75 -0.35
CA VAL A 166 16.13 0.88 -1.27
C VAL A 166 15.71 2.33 -1.37
N THR A 167 16.07 2.97 -2.49
CA THR A 167 15.71 4.36 -2.77
C THR A 167 14.95 4.50 -4.08
N VAL A 168 14.10 5.52 -4.16
CA VAL A 168 13.33 5.86 -5.37
C VAL A 168 13.41 7.36 -5.62
N THR A 169 13.83 7.74 -6.82
CA THR A 169 13.93 9.14 -7.26
C THR A 169 12.82 9.42 -8.27
N GLY A 170 12.02 10.46 -8.01
CA GLY A 170 11.01 10.94 -8.96
C GLY A 170 11.63 11.79 -10.06
N ILE A 171 10.91 11.94 -11.18
CA ILE A 171 11.31 12.82 -12.30
C ILE A 171 10.34 13.99 -12.49
N ASN A 172 9.17 13.95 -11.85
CA ASN A 172 8.17 15.01 -11.86
C ASN A 172 8.06 15.65 -10.47
N ALA A 173 7.81 16.97 -10.41
CA ALA A 173 7.64 17.69 -9.15
C ALA A 173 6.30 17.39 -8.43
N GLY A 174 5.31 16.87 -9.15
CA GLY A 174 4.07 16.30 -8.61
C GLY A 174 4.21 14.80 -8.37
N ASP A 175 3.12 14.05 -8.57
CA ASP A 175 3.08 12.61 -8.26
C ASP A 175 3.89 11.78 -9.24
N ASN A 176 4.72 10.87 -8.72
CA ASN A 176 5.46 9.89 -9.49
C ASN A 176 4.95 8.51 -9.09
N ALA A 177 4.51 7.72 -10.06
CA ALA A 177 4.08 6.36 -9.81
C ALA A 177 5.29 5.51 -9.38
N VAL A 178 5.14 4.76 -8.28
CA VAL A 178 6.21 3.93 -7.72
C VAL A 178 5.79 2.47 -7.66
N ILE A 179 6.78 1.59 -7.80
CA ILE A 179 6.68 0.16 -7.49
C ILE A 179 7.84 -0.24 -6.60
N LEU A 180 7.53 -1.01 -5.57
CA LEU A 180 8.49 -1.53 -4.62
C LEU A 180 8.35 -3.05 -4.53
N LYS A 181 9.47 -3.69 -4.23
CA LYS A 181 9.54 -5.11 -3.92
C LYS A 181 10.15 -5.28 -2.54
N TYR A 182 9.47 -6.06 -1.69
CA TYR A 182 9.93 -6.45 -0.36
C TYR A 182 9.89 -7.97 -0.25
N ASP A 183 10.69 -8.55 0.64
CA ASP A 183 10.47 -9.94 1.06
C ASP A 183 9.29 -10.03 2.06
N ALA A 184 8.86 -11.25 2.40
CA ALA A 184 7.79 -11.48 3.35
C ALA A 184 8.10 -11.03 4.80
N ASP A 185 9.37 -10.79 5.14
CA ASP A 185 9.79 -10.27 6.44
C ASP A 185 9.82 -8.73 6.46
N GLY A 186 9.52 -8.09 5.34
CA GLY A 186 9.43 -6.65 5.21
C GLY A 186 10.77 -5.97 5.01
N ASN A 187 11.77 -6.70 4.50
CA ASN A 187 13.03 -6.11 4.04
C ASN A 187 12.87 -5.67 2.58
N GLY A 188 13.17 -4.40 2.31
CA GLY A 188 13.17 -3.87 0.96
C GLY A 188 14.19 -4.58 0.08
N ILE A 189 13.77 -5.02 -1.11
CA ILE A 189 14.64 -5.61 -2.14
C ILE A 189 15.03 -4.54 -3.16
N TRP A 190 14.04 -3.81 -3.68
CA TRP A 190 14.26 -2.67 -4.58
C TRP A 190 13.02 -1.77 -4.70
N GLY A 191 13.19 -0.56 -5.23
CA GLY A 191 12.12 0.39 -5.53
C GLY A 191 12.38 1.12 -6.85
N LYS A 192 11.32 1.45 -7.60
CA LYS A 192 11.44 2.08 -8.94
C LYS A 192 10.30 3.07 -9.18
N ALA A 193 10.60 4.09 -9.98
CA ALA A 193 9.65 5.06 -10.53
C ALA A 193 9.87 5.24 -12.05
N ALA A 194 9.06 6.10 -12.67
CA ALA A 194 9.28 6.49 -14.07
C ALA A 194 10.66 7.15 -14.26
N THR A 195 11.31 6.87 -15.37
CA THR A 195 12.68 7.31 -15.72
C THR A 195 12.73 8.23 -16.94
N ALA A 196 11.66 8.29 -17.72
CA ALA A 196 11.50 9.20 -18.85
C ALA A 196 10.02 9.58 -19.06
N ALA A 197 9.81 10.72 -19.71
CA ALA A 197 8.54 11.46 -19.84
C ALA A 197 7.92 11.89 -18.48
N GLY A 198 7.53 13.16 -18.37
CA GLY A 198 7.47 13.87 -17.07
C GLY A 198 6.15 14.54 -16.75
N GLY A 199 5.03 13.81 -16.77
CA GLY A 199 3.79 14.27 -16.14
C GLY A 199 3.48 13.47 -14.87
N PRO A 200 2.62 14.01 -13.98
CA PRO A 200 2.26 13.31 -12.76
C PRO A 200 1.52 12.00 -13.06
N GLY A 201 1.71 10.98 -12.23
CA GLY A 201 1.17 9.64 -12.43
C GLY A 201 1.17 8.79 -11.15
N TRP A 202 0.27 7.81 -11.11
CA TRP A 202 0.00 6.97 -9.94
C TRP A 202 -0.30 5.56 -10.42
N PHE A 203 0.17 4.55 -9.70
CA PHE A 203 -0.38 3.20 -9.84
C PHE A 203 -1.44 2.97 -8.76
N TYR A 204 -2.63 2.55 -9.18
CA TYR A 204 -3.76 2.29 -8.29
C TYR A 204 -3.78 0.85 -7.79
N SER A 205 -3.33 -0.09 -8.61
CA SER A 205 -3.41 -1.52 -8.30
C SER A 205 -2.27 -2.26 -8.99
N LEU A 206 -1.93 -3.41 -8.45
CA LEU A 206 -1.07 -4.37 -9.13
C LEU A 206 -1.55 -5.80 -8.92
N THR A 207 -1.13 -6.69 -9.81
CA THR A 207 -1.33 -8.13 -9.67
C THR A 207 -0.07 -8.88 -10.08
N VAL A 208 0.14 -10.03 -9.47
CA VAL A 208 1.37 -10.81 -9.61
C VAL A 208 1.01 -12.20 -10.12
N THR A 209 1.74 -12.66 -11.13
CA THR A 209 1.70 -14.02 -11.70
C THR A 209 3.01 -14.73 -11.38
N SER A 210 3.20 -15.99 -11.80
CA SER A 210 4.49 -16.67 -11.60
C SER A 210 5.67 -15.89 -12.19
N ASP A 211 5.48 -15.28 -13.36
CA ASP A 211 6.58 -14.74 -14.16
C ASP A 211 6.56 -13.21 -14.29
N ASN A 212 5.42 -12.58 -13.98
CA ASN A 212 5.21 -11.16 -14.26
C ASN A 212 4.42 -10.46 -13.18
N VAL A 213 4.58 -9.14 -13.12
CA VAL A 213 3.80 -8.21 -12.31
C VAL A 213 3.14 -7.21 -13.24
N TYR A 214 1.87 -6.92 -13.05
CA TYR A 214 1.15 -5.93 -13.84
C TYR A 214 0.65 -4.83 -12.91
N ALA A 215 1.09 -3.59 -13.11
CA ALA A 215 0.61 -2.43 -12.39
C ALA A 215 -0.27 -1.58 -13.29
N ALA A 216 -1.43 -1.16 -12.79
CA ALA A 216 -2.40 -0.36 -13.51
C ALA A 216 -2.58 0.99 -12.83
N GLY A 217 -2.71 2.05 -13.63
CA GLY A 217 -2.71 3.41 -13.13
C GLY A 217 -3.00 4.45 -14.20
N TYR A 218 -2.54 5.67 -13.94
CA TYR A 218 -2.58 6.72 -14.94
C TYR A 218 -1.28 7.52 -14.98
N GLN A 219 -1.08 8.20 -16.10
CA GLN A 219 -0.05 9.23 -16.28
C GLN A 219 -0.62 10.41 -17.03
N ASN A 220 -0.14 11.61 -16.71
CA ASN A 220 -0.52 12.83 -17.41
C ASN A 220 0.55 13.21 -18.44
N ASN A 221 0.17 13.99 -19.46
CA ASN A 221 0.98 14.43 -20.60
C ASN A 221 1.27 13.34 -21.64
N THR A 222 1.73 13.82 -22.81
CA THR A 222 2.15 13.00 -23.93
C THR A 222 3.63 12.59 -23.81
N GLY A 223 3.96 11.39 -24.28
CA GLY A 223 5.35 10.92 -24.34
C GLY A 223 5.46 9.41 -24.12
N ASP A 224 6.68 8.90 -24.30
CA ASP A 224 7.04 7.52 -23.97
C ASP A 224 7.52 7.46 -22.53
N PHE A 225 6.68 6.89 -21.67
CA PHE A 225 7.01 6.72 -20.26
C PHE A 225 7.69 5.38 -20.05
N THR A 226 8.92 5.42 -19.51
CA THR A 226 9.70 4.22 -19.20
C THR A 226 9.75 3.99 -17.71
N TYR A 227 9.24 2.85 -17.27
CA TYR A 227 9.36 2.41 -15.88
C TYR A 227 10.50 1.42 -15.80
N GLY A 228 11.71 1.96 -15.58
CA GLY A 228 12.95 1.21 -15.73
C GLY A 228 12.90 -0.07 -14.92
N ILE A 229 13.03 -1.22 -15.59
CA ILE A 229 13.36 -2.48 -14.93
C ILE A 229 14.49 -3.12 -15.70
N ASN A 230 15.67 -3.20 -15.11
CA ASN A 230 16.65 -4.17 -15.56
C ASN A 230 17.18 -5.02 -14.43
N GLU A 231 16.89 -6.32 -14.53
CA GLU A 231 17.95 -7.34 -14.52
C GLU A 231 18.26 -7.84 -15.96
N SER A 232 17.45 -7.57 -17.02
CA SER A 232 17.76 -8.05 -18.41
C SER A 232 17.04 -7.42 -19.63
N SER A 233 16.88 -6.09 -19.69
CA SER A 233 16.52 -5.24 -20.86
C SER A 233 15.10 -5.35 -21.46
N ASN A 234 14.05 -5.19 -20.64
CA ASN A 234 12.71 -4.94 -21.17
C ASN A 234 12.08 -3.73 -20.48
N ASP A 235 12.47 -2.53 -20.90
CA ASP A 235 11.78 -1.31 -20.50
C ASP A 235 10.31 -1.41 -20.90
N VAL A 236 9.45 -1.24 -19.91
CA VAL A 236 8.01 -1.29 -20.11
C VAL A 236 7.58 0.12 -20.45
N SER A 237 7.41 0.37 -21.75
CA SER A 237 6.95 1.65 -22.26
C SER A 237 5.42 1.72 -22.23
N ALA A 238 4.87 2.77 -21.64
CA ALA A 238 3.49 3.18 -21.87
C ALA A 238 3.49 4.47 -22.71
N VAL A 239 2.64 4.55 -23.73
CA VAL A 239 2.56 5.73 -24.61
C VAL A 239 1.38 6.60 -24.17
N GLY A 240 1.67 7.81 -23.71
CA GLY A 240 0.65 8.83 -23.47
C GLY A 240 0.23 9.48 -24.79
N VAL A 241 -1.00 9.24 -25.24
CA VAL A 241 -1.53 9.80 -26.49
C VAL A 241 -2.34 11.09 -26.29
N ASN A 242 -2.79 11.34 -25.07
CA ASN A 242 -3.55 12.55 -24.71
C ASN A 242 -2.66 13.53 -23.94
N SER A 243 -2.92 14.83 -24.13
CA SER A 243 -2.32 15.91 -23.34
C SER A 243 -2.84 15.98 -21.90
N GLY A 244 -3.77 15.09 -21.53
CA GLY A 244 -4.34 14.94 -20.19
C GLY A 244 -4.04 13.56 -19.62
N LEU A 245 -5.00 13.01 -18.86
CA LEU A 245 -4.84 11.69 -18.24
C LEU A 245 -4.85 10.57 -19.28
N ASN A 246 -3.86 9.69 -19.19
CA ASN A 246 -3.73 8.46 -19.96
C ASN A 246 -3.75 7.28 -18.99
N SER A 247 -4.66 6.32 -19.18
CA SER A 247 -4.61 5.06 -18.45
C SER A 247 -3.41 4.25 -18.90
N VAL A 248 -2.70 3.64 -17.94
CA VAL A 248 -1.50 2.84 -18.21
C VAL A 248 -1.58 1.49 -17.52
N ILE A 249 -1.08 0.46 -18.21
CA ILE A 249 -0.77 -0.84 -17.64
C ILE A 249 0.69 -1.13 -17.94
N VAL A 250 1.44 -1.48 -16.90
CA VAL A 250 2.87 -1.69 -16.97
C VAL A 250 3.15 -3.10 -16.48
N LYS A 251 3.70 -3.93 -17.37
CA LYS A 251 4.10 -5.31 -17.14
C LYS A 251 5.59 -5.42 -16.81
N TYR A 252 5.92 -5.82 -15.60
CA TYR A 252 7.28 -6.14 -15.17
C TYR A 252 7.53 -7.65 -15.25
N VAL A 253 8.74 -8.04 -15.65
CA VAL A 253 9.19 -9.44 -15.58
C VAL A 253 9.92 -9.62 -14.24
N LYS A 254 9.64 -10.73 -13.55
CA LYS A 254 10.32 -11.08 -12.30
C LYS A 254 11.72 -11.64 -12.53
#